data_AF-X0USR1-F1
#
_entry.id   AF-X0USR1-F1
#
_cell.length_a   1.000
_cell.length_b   1.000
_cell.length_c   1.000
_cell.angle_alpha   90.00
_cell.angle_beta   90.00
_cell.angle_gamma   90.00
#
_symmetry.space_group_name_H-M   'P 1'
#
loop_
_entity.id
_entity.type
_entity.pdbx_description
1 polymer ?
#
loop_
_entity_poly.entity_id
_entity_poly.type
_entity_poly.pdbx_seq_one_letter_code
_entity_poly.pdbx_strand_id
1 'polypeptide(L)'
;ITCFEKVLEIDPDCAMAHWGIAYAVGPNYNKPWEAFEDEEKPDCIRRAKQAIAKAGELQDQVTGQEKALIEAIAHRYPEDGSVEEYAPWNDAYANAMRVVHTQYSDDLDVCSLFAEAIMNRTPWALWDLPTGKPADGADTLEAILILDTAFSDLDGAWQHPGLLHMYIHLMEMSPHPERALRHGDALSTLVPDAGHLTHMATHIDVLCGDYQNVVSRNHSAILADRKFLESRGADNFYSVYRCHNYHFKIYGAMFLGQPSIALETAEELIA
;
A
#
# COMPACT_ATOMS: atom_id res chain seq x y z
N ILE A 1 -10.60 2.00 6.80
CA ILE A 1 -11.48 1.51 7.90
C ILE A 1 -12.83 2.23 7.91
N THR A 2 -12.90 3.56 8.12
CA THR A 2 -14.20 4.28 8.21
C THR A 2 -15.15 4.09 7.03
N CYS A 3 -14.62 3.93 5.81
CA CYS A 3 -15.44 3.58 4.65
C CYS A 3 -16.18 2.26 4.84
N PHE A 4 -15.49 1.21 5.30
CA PHE A 4 -16.09 -0.09 5.58
C PHE A 4 -17.06 -0.06 6.76
N GLU A 5 -16.75 0.71 7.82
CA GLU A 5 -17.70 0.90 8.94
C GLU A 5 -19.01 1.52 8.46
N LYS A 6 -18.95 2.53 7.58
CA LYS A 6 -20.14 3.13 6.97
C LYS A 6 -20.93 2.15 6.10
N VAL A 7 -20.26 1.22 5.44
CA VAL A 7 -20.96 0.13 4.71
C VAL A 7 -21.72 -0.73 5.71
N LEU A 8 -21.10 -1.11 6.83
CA LEU A 8 -21.74 -1.94 7.86
C LEU A 8 -22.88 -1.24 8.62
N GLU A 9 -22.90 0.09 8.67
CA GLU A 9 -24.05 0.86 9.15
C GLU A 9 -25.29 0.68 8.25
N ILE A 10 -25.09 0.42 6.95
CA ILE A 10 -26.15 0.27 5.95
C ILE A 10 -26.49 -1.21 5.72
N ASP A 11 -25.46 -2.04 5.62
CA ASP A 11 -25.54 -3.48 5.38
C ASP A 11 -24.60 -4.22 6.35
N PRO A 12 -25.09 -4.58 7.55
CA PRO A 12 -24.31 -5.30 8.56
C PRO A 12 -23.82 -6.69 8.10
N ASP A 13 -24.48 -7.26 7.09
CA ASP A 13 -24.21 -8.59 6.54
C ASP A 13 -23.27 -8.54 5.32
N CYS A 14 -22.68 -7.37 5.02
CA CYS A 14 -21.65 -7.22 4.00
C CYS A 14 -20.32 -7.85 4.47
N ALA A 15 -20.09 -9.12 4.12
CA ALA A 15 -18.89 -9.86 4.49
C ALA A 15 -17.58 -9.16 4.06
N MET A 16 -17.56 -8.56 2.87
CA MET A 16 -16.36 -7.88 2.37
C MET A 16 -16.07 -6.54 3.06
N ALA A 17 -17.06 -5.91 3.70
CA ALA A 17 -16.80 -4.77 4.56
C ALA A 17 -16.11 -5.21 5.87
N HIS A 18 -16.51 -6.33 6.45
CA HIS A 18 -15.79 -6.93 7.58
C HIS A 18 -14.37 -7.35 7.18
N TRP A 19 -14.21 -8.02 6.03
CA TRP A 19 -12.89 -8.33 5.47
C TRP A 19 -12.02 -7.08 5.28
N GLY A 20 -12.59 -6.00 4.74
CA GLY A 20 -11.88 -4.74 4.52
C GLY A 20 -11.42 -4.06 5.81
N ILE A 21 -12.19 -4.19 6.90
CA ILE A 21 -11.75 -3.75 8.24
C ILE A 21 -10.56 -4.61 8.71
N ALA A 22 -10.65 -5.93 8.56
CA ALA A 22 -9.56 -6.83 8.90
C ALA A 22 -8.30 -6.52 8.08
N TYR A 23 -8.42 -6.27 6.79
CA TYR A 23 -7.27 -5.91 5.95
C TYR A 23 -6.66 -4.56 6.39
N ALA A 24 -7.47 -3.52 6.57
CA ALA A 24 -6.99 -2.16 6.78
C ALA A 24 -6.45 -1.85 8.18
N VAL A 25 -6.74 -2.68 9.19
CA VAL A 25 -6.21 -2.51 10.56
C VAL A 25 -4.83 -3.17 10.74
N GLY A 26 -4.43 -4.01 9.79
CA GLY A 26 -3.19 -4.78 9.82
C GLY A 26 -1.96 -4.03 9.33
N PRO A 27 -0.80 -4.72 9.34
CA PRO A 27 0.41 -4.20 8.75
C PRO A 27 0.22 -4.01 7.26
N ASN A 28 1.00 -3.14 6.65
CA ASN A 28 1.12 -2.99 5.20
C ASN A 28 2.57 -2.63 4.84
N TYR A 29 2.88 -2.49 3.56
CA TYR A 29 4.24 -2.24 3.08
C TYR A 29 4.93 -1.05 3.76
N ASN A 30 4.15 -0.01 4.11
CA ASN A 30 4.65 1.22 4.71
C ASN A 30 4.48 1.28 6.25
N LYS A 31 3.74 0.34 6.83
CA LYS A 31 3.58 0.19 8.28
C LYS A 31 3.71 -1.31 8.62
N PRO A 32 4.94 -1.86 8.67
CA PRO A 32 5.13 -3.25 9.09
C PRO A 32 4.84 -3.39 10.59
N TRP A 33 4.75 -4.62 11.10
CA TRP A 33 4.39 -4.89 12.51
C TRP A 33 5.32 -4.20 13.51
N GLU A 34 6.59 -4.03 13.17
CA GLU A 34 7.62 -3.35 13.95
C GLU A 34 7.35 -1.84 14.11
N ALA A 35 6.55 -1.26 13.21
CA ALA A 35 6.14 0.15 13.25
C ALA A 35 4.84 0.38 14.05
N PHE A 36 4.20 -0.67 14.56
CA PHE A 36 3.08 -0.53 15.50
C PHE A 36 3.61 -0.35 16.92
N GLU A 37 2.98 0.54 17.67
CA GLU A 37 3.27 0.70 19.10
C GLU A 37 2.87 -0.56 19.86
N ASP A 38 3.56 -0.88 20.95
CA ASP A 38 3.30 -2.10 21.73
C ASP A 38 1.90 -2.08 22.35
N GLU A 39 1.38 -0.90 22.69
CA GLU A 39 -0.01 -0.72 23.14
C GLU A 39 -1.03 -0.80 21.99
N GLU A 40 -0.64 -0.54 20.74
CA GLU A 40 -1.50 -0.56 19.56
C GLU A 40 -1.76 -2.00 19.07
N LYS A 41 -0.73 -2.85 19.06
CA LYS A 41 -0.78 -4.22 18.50
C LYS A 41 -1.95 -5.06 19.03
N PRO A 42 -2.19 -5.15 20.36
CA PRO A 42 -3.28 -5.99 20.88
C PRO A 42 -4.66 -5.55 20.38
N ASP A 43 -4.91 -4.24 20.27
CA ASP A 43 -6.21 -3.74 19.85
C ASP A 43 -6.41 -3.92 18.34
N CYS A 44 -5.35 -3.74 17.53
CA CYS A 44 -5.34 -4.08 16.11
C CYS A 44 -5.65 -5.55 15.86
N ILE A 45 -4.95 -6.47 16.55
CA ILE A 45 -5.16 -7.92 16.41
C ILE A 45 -6.58 -8.30 16.84
N ARG A 46 -7.03 -7.80 18.00
CA ARG A 46 -8.39 -8.04 18.50
C ARG A 46 -9.43 -7.60 17.48
N ARG A 47 -9.28 -6.39 16.92
CA ARG A 47 -10.20 -5.83 15.93
C ARG A 47 -10.19 -6.62 14.63
N ALA A 48 -9.01 -6.99 14.12
CA ALA A 48 -8.88 -7.82 12.93
C ALA A 48 -9.59 -9.16 13.11
N LYS A 49 -9.35 -9.85 14.22
CA LYS A 49 -9.95 -11.16 14.50
C LYS A 49 -11.47 -11.10 14.65
N GLN A 50 -11.99 -10.04 15.29
CA GLN A 50 -13.44 -9.83 15.36
C GLN A 50 -14.06 -9.68 13.96
N ALA A 51 -13.42 -8.90 13.09
CA ALA A 51 -13.91 -8.68 11.73
C ALA A 51 -13.75 -9.95 10.86
N ILE A 52 -12.66 -10.70 11.00
CA ILE A 52 -12.45 -12.00 10.33
C ILE A 52 -13.54 -13.00 10.74
N ALA A 53 -13.84 -13.11 12.04
CA ALA A 53 -14.89 -13.99 12.52
C ALA A 53 -16.25 -13.62 11.90
N LYS A 54 -16.57 -12.32 11.81
CA LYS A 54 -17.80 -11.85 11.18
C LYS A 54 -17.86 -12.10 9.68
N ALA A 55 -16.77 -11.87 8.95
CA ALA A 55 -16.69 -12.23 7.54
C ALA A 55 -16.87 -13.75 7.34
N GLY A 56 -16.30 -14.57 8.23
CA GLY A 56 -16.41 -16.03 8.20
C GLY A 56 -17.82 -16.56 8.47
N GLU A 57 -18.60 -15.90 9.35
CA GLU A 57 -20.03 -16.21 9.57
C GLU A 57 -20.87 -15.99 8.29
N LEU A 58 -20.41 -15.11 7.40
CA LEU A 58 -21.13 -14.67 6.20
C LEU A 58 -20.57 -15.29 4.90
N GLN A 59 -19.55 -16.14 4.98
CA GLN A 59 -18.79 -16.64 3.83
C GLN A 59 -19.61 -17.47 2.82
N ASP A 60 -20.75 -18.02 3.23
CA ASP A 60 -21.63 -18.79 2.35
C ASP A 60 -22.56 -17.89 1.51
N GLN A 61 -22.50 -16.57 1.72
CA GLN A 61 -23.30 -15.56 1.01
C GLN A 61 -22.48 -14.77 -0.02
N VAL A 62 -21.19 -15.07 -0.17
CA VAL A 62 -20.28 -14.37 -1.08
C VAL A 62 -19.85 -15.25 -2.26
N THR A 63 -19.17 -14.64 -3.24
CA THR A 63 -18.57 -15.37 -4.35
C THR A 63 -17.42 -16.27 -3.88
N GLY A 64 -17.01 -17.23 -4.72
CA GLY A 64 -15.87 -18.10 -4.41
C GLY A 64 -14.55 -17.35 -4.20
N GLN A 65 -14.36 -16.24 -4.93
CA GLN A 65 -13.20 -15.36 -4.81
C GLN A 65 -13.19 -14.64 -3.46
N GLU A 66 -14.30 -14.00 -3.09
CA GLU A 66 -14.45 -13.31 -1.81
C GLU A 66 -14.27 -14.28 -0.64
N LYS A 67 -14.84 -15.48 -0.74
CA LYS A 67 -14.62 -16.55 0.25
C LYS A 67 -13.14 -16.89 0.39
N ALA A 68 -12.43 -17.07 -0.72
CA ALA A 68 -11.00 -17.36 -0.69
C ALA A 68 -10.17 -16.23 -0.06
N LEU A 69 -10.55 -14.96 -0.29
CA LEU A 69 -9.92 -13.80 0.36
C LEU A 69 -10.21 -13.74 1.88
N ILE A 70 -11.44 -14.08 2.29
CA ILE A 70 -11.85 -14.18 3.70
C ILE A 70 -11.07 -15.28 4.42
N GLU A 71 -10.90 -16.43 3.79
CA GLU A 71 -10.10 -17.53 4.34
C GLU A 71 -8.62 -17.15 4.42
N ALA A 72 -8.07 -16.50 3.38
CA ALA A 72 -6.67 -16.11 3.35
C ALA A 72 -6.29 -15.08 4.43
N ILE A 73 -7.10 -14.04 4.65
CA ILE A 73 -6.76 -12.95 5.60
C ILE A 73 -6.65 -13.44 7.05
N ALA A 74 -7.30 -14.57 7.40
CA ALA A 74 -7.18 -15.19 8.71
C ALA A 74 -5.74 -15.60 9.05
N HIS A 75 -4.90 -15.85 8.04
CA HIS A 75 -3.49 -16.20 8.20
C HIS A 75 -2.56 -15.00 8.46
N ARG A 76 -3.05 -13.75 8.38
CA ARG A 76 -2.24 -12.53 8.56
C ARG A 76 -2.02 -12.15 10.03
N TYR A 77 -2.77 -12.77 10.96
CA TYR A 77 -2.83 -12.32 12.34
C TYR A 77 -2.52 -13.42 13.35
N PRO A 78 -1.68 -13.13 14.37
CA PRO A 78 -1.52 -14.02 15.51
C PRO A 78 -2.79 -14.17 16.33
N GLU A 79 -2.79 -15.18 17.21
CA GLU A 79 -3.90 -15.42 18.13
C GLU A 79 -4.11 -14.22 19.08
N ASP A 80 -3.00 -13.65 19.57
CA ASP A 80 -2.96 -12.45 20.39
C ASP A 80 -1.63 -11.69 20.19
N GLY A 81 -1.48 -10.54 20.87
CA GLY A 81 -0.28 -9.68 20.76
C GLY A 81 0.93 -10.14 21.58
N SER A 82 0.92 -11.35 22.16
CA SER A 82 2.06 -11.86 22.96
C SER A 82 3.20 -12.42 22.11
N VAL A 83 3.06 -12.41 20.78
CA VAL A 83 4.11 -12.89 19.87
C VAL A 83 5.28 -11.90 19.80
N GLU A 84 6.49 -12.43 19.87
CA GLU A 84 7.73 -11.65 19.74
C GLU A 84 8.09 -11.41 18.26
N GLU A 85 7.75 -12.37 17.38
CA GLU A 85 8.06 -12.32 15.94
C GLU A 85 6.78 -12.42 15.11
N TYR A 86 6.60 -11.46 14.20
CA TYR A 86 5.43 -11.41 13.32
C TYR A 86 5.69 -11.96 11.90
N ALA A 87 6.96 -12.18 11.53
CA ALA A 87 7.35 -12.70 10.22
C ALA A 87 6.60 -13.99 9.80
N PRO A 88 6.37 -14.98 10.69
CA PRO A 88 5.60 -16.18 10.31
C PRO A 88 4.17 -15.90 9.81
N TRP A 89 3.54 -14.81 10.26
CA TRP A 89 2.19 -14.42 9.83
C TRP A 89 2.18 -13.70 8.48
N ASN A 90 3.24 -12.95 8.18
CA ASN A 90 3.45 -12.42 6.83
C ASN A 90 3.67 -13.57 5.83
N ASP A 91 4.51 -14.55 6.19
CA ASP A 91 4.74 -15.75 5.38
C ASP A 91 3.46 -16.58 5.18
N ALA A 92 2.69 -16.78 6.26
CA ALA A 92 1.44 -17.53 6.18
C ALA A 92 0.40 -16.84 5.29
N TYR A 93 0.24 -15.53 5.40
CA TYR A 93 -0.68 -14.76 4.55
C TYR A 93 -0.21 -14.74 3.08
N ALA A 94 1.08 -14.53 2.83
CA ALA A 94 1.66 -14.61 1.48
C ALA A 94 1.42 -15.98 0.83
N ASN A 95 1.62 -17.07 1.59
CA ASN A 95 1.36 -18.42 1.11
C ASN A 95 -0.14 -18.66 0.83
N ALA A 96 -1.03 -18.15 1.67
CA ALA A 96 -2.47 -18.24 1.44
C ALA A 96 -2.88 -17.45 0.18
N MET A 97 -2.39 -16.23 0.01
CA MET A 97 -2.66 -15.41 -1.18
C MET A 97 -2.06 -16.02 -2.45
N ARG A 98 -0.95 -16.76 -2.37
CA ARG A 98 -0.40 -17.52 -3.51
C ARG A 98 -1.39 -18.58 -4.01
N VAL A 99 -2.12 -19.22 -3.09
CA VAL A 99 -3.19 -20.17 -3.44
C VAL A 99 -4.39 -19.44 -4.05
N VAL A 100 -4.81 -18.30 -3.48
CA VAL A 100 -5.92 -17.49 -4.03
C VAL A 100 -5.60 -17.02 -5.45
N HIS A 101 -4.41 -16.46 -5.67
CA HIS A 101 -3.99 -16.01 -6.99
C HIS A 101 -3.92 -17.16 -8.00
N THR A 102 -3.50 -18.36 -7.59
CA THR A 102 -3.52 -19.53 -8.50
C THR A 102 -4.94 -19.87 -8.98
N GLN A 103 -5.97 -19.57 -8.18
CA GLN A 103 -7.38 -19.84 -8.51
C GLN A 103 -8.04 -18.70 -9.29
N TYR A 104 -7.60 -17.46 -9.06
CA TYR A 104 -8.22 -16.23 -9.56
C TYR A 104 -7.15 -15.28 -10.15
N SER A 105 -6.27 -15.78 -11.02
CA SER A 105 -5.12 -15.01 -11.56
C SER A 105 -5.50 -13.96 -12.60
N ASP A 106 -6.75 -13.93 -13.04
CA ASP A 106 -7.32 -12.93 -13.95
C ASP A 106 -8.02 -11.78 -13.22
N ASP A 107 -8.07 -11.82 -11.89
CA ASP A 107 -8.66 -10.77 -11.07
C ASP A 107 -7.61 -9.74 -10.62
N LEU A 108 -7.83 -8.47 -10.99
CA LEU A 108 -6.89 -7.38 -10.74
C LEU A 108 -6.67 -7.09 -9.25
N ASP A 109 -7.72 -7.21 -8.42
CA ASP A 109 -7.64 -7.01 -6.97
C ASP A 109 -6.84 -8.16 -6.35
N VAL A 110 -7.07 -9.41 -6.75
CA VAL A 110 -6.30 -10.58 -6.29
C VAL A 110 -4.82 -10.45 -6.68
N CYS A 111 -4.51 -10.06 -7.91
CA CYS A 111 -3.12 -9.79 -8.33
C CYS A 111 -2.47 -8.71 -7.46
N SER A 112 -3.19 -7.61 -7.20
CA SER A 112 -2.68 -6.51 -6.37
C SER A 112 -2.46 -6.92 -4.91
N LEU A 113 -3.42 -7.62 -4.31
CA LEU A 113 -3.37 -8.09 -2.92
C LEU A 113 -2.28 -9.14 -2.75
N PHE A 114 -2.10 -10.02 -3.74
CA PHE A 114 -1.05 -11.03 -3.68
C PHE A 114 0.34 -10.40 -3.80
N ALA A 115 0.54 -9.45 -4.73
CA ALA A 115 1.78 -8.70 -4.84
C ALA A 115 2.12 -7.97 -3.52
N GLU A 116 1.14 -7.30 -2.90
CA GLU A 116 1.32 -6.66 -1.59
C GLU A 116 1.71 -7.68 -0.50
N ALA A 117 1.04 -8.83 -0.45
CA ALA A 117 1.29 -9.85 0.56
C ALA A 117 2.72 -10.41 0.50
N ILE A 118 3.25 -10.69 -0.70
CA ILE A 118 4.62 -11.20 -0.86
C ILE A 118 5.68 -10.11 -0.66
N MET A 119 5.39 -8.86 -1.04
CA MET A 119 6.28 -7.73 -0.79
C MET A 119 6.39 -7.40 0.71
N ASN A 120 5.31 -7.55 1.46
CA ASN A 120 5.28 -7.32 2.91
C ASN A 120 6.09 -8.35 3.73
N ARG A 121 6.63 -9.40 3.11
CA ARG A 121 7.56 -10.32 3.78
C ARG A 121 8.92 -9.66 4.04
N THR A 122 9.32 -8.75 3.15
CA THR A 122 10.60 -8.03 3.20
C THR A 122 10.38 -6.54 2.83
N PRO A 123 9.60 -5.79 3.61
CA PRO A 123 9.26 -4.40 3.29
C PRO A 123 10.52 -3.56 3.18
N TRP A 124 10.61 -2.75 2.12
CA TRP A 124 11.78 -1.95 1.74
C TRP A 124 13.09 -2.74 1.50
N ALA A 125 13.03 -4.06 1.41
CA ALA A 125 14.17 -4.93 1.17
C ALA A 125 13.91 -5.87 -0.02
N LEU A 126 13.30 -5.36 -1.09
CA LEU A 126 13.01 -6.13 -2.32
C LEU A 126 14.26 -6.27 -3.22
N TRP A 127 15.19 -5.32 -3.15
CA TRP A 127 16.41 -5.29 -3.94
C TRP A 127 17.62 -5.10 -3.03
N ASP A 128 18.70 -5.82 -3.34
CA ASP A 128 20.01 -5.57 -2.77
C ASP A 128 20.67 -4.42 -3.53
N LEU A 129 20.71 -3.23 -2.92
CA LEU A 129 21.24 -2.02 -3.57
C LEU A 129 22.69 -2.15 -4.05
N PRO A 130 23.63 -2.78 -3.30
CA PRO A 130 25.01 -2.93 -3.77
C PRO A 130 25.15 -3.79 -5.03
N THR A 131 24.39 -4.87 -5.15
CA THR A 131 24.50 -5.80 -6.30
C THR A 131 23.48 -5.55 -7.41
N GLY A 132 22.41 -4.81 -7.12
CA GLY A 132 21.27 -4.61 -8.02
C GLY A 132 20.43 -5.87 -8.25
N LYS A 133 20.62 -6.92 -7.45
CA LYS A 133 19.87 -8.18 -7.57
C LYS A 133 18.65 -8.17 -6.65
N PRO A 134 17.63 -9.02 -6.89
CA PRO A 134 16.63 -9.35 -5.87
C PRO A 134 17.30 -9.68 -4.54
N ALA A 135 16.81 -9.12 -3.45
CA ALA A 135 17.35 -9.39 -2.12
C ALA A 135 17.08 -10.84 -1.69
N ASP A 136 17.97 -11.40 -0.88
CA ASP A 136 17.80 -12.75 -0.33
C ASP A 136 16.54 -12.81 0.54
N GLY A 137 15.68 -13.79 0.28
CA GLY A 137 14.41 -13.99 0.99
C GLY A 137 13.24 -13.17 0.47
N ALA A 138 13.46 -12.23 -0.46
CA ALA A 138 12.40 -11.48 -1.10
C ALA A 138 11.79 -12.23 -2.29
N ASP A 139 10.47 -12.16 -2.44
CA ASP A 139 9.73 -12.72 -3.59
C ASP A 139 9.72 -11.78 -4.80
N THR A 140 10.75 -10.93 -4.97
CA THR A 140 10.79 -9.84 -5.95
C THR A 140 10.54 -10.31 -7.37
N LEU A 141 11.11 -11.45 -7.79
CA LEU A 141 10.90 -11.99 -9.14
C LEU A 141 9.46 -12.50 -9.35
N GLU A 142 8.84 -13.03 -8.30
CA GLU A 142 7.43 -13.44 -8.35
C GLU A 142 6.51 -12.23 -8.43
N ALA A 143 6.78 -11.17 -7.65
CA ALA A 143 6.07 -9.90 -7.72
C ALA A 143 6.17 -9.25 -9.11
N ILE A 144 7.36 -9.27 -9.73
CA ILE A 144 7.55 -8.80 -11.11
C ILE A 144 6.68 -9.63 -12.06
N LEU A 145 6.71 -10.96 -11.95
CA LEU A 145 5.94 -11.83 -12.84
C LEU A 145 4.44 -11.58 -12.74
N ILE A 146 3.89 -11.47 -11.53
CA ILE A 146 2.46 -11.21 -11.31
C ILE A 146 2.06 -9.88 -11.95
N LEU A 147 2.79 -8.81 -11.63
CA LEU A 147 2.42 -7.46 -12.06
C LEU A 147 2.67 -7.25 -13.56
N ASP A 148 3.81 -7.70 -14.10
CA ASP A 148 4.09 -7.60 -15.54
C ASP A 148 3.04 -8.40 -16.36
N THR A 149 2.62 -9.58 -15.87
CA THR A 149 1.55 -10.37 -16.51
C THR A 149 0.22 -9.62 -16.47
N ALA A 150 -0.17 -9.08 -15.30
CA ALA A 150 -1.40 -8.32 -15.18
C ALA A 150 -1.45 -7.11 -16.14
N PHE A 151 -0.37 -6.32 -16.23
CA PHE A 151 -0.30 -5.17 -17.13
C PHE A 151 -0.24 -5.52 -18.61
N SER A 152 0.22 -6.73 -18.95
CA SER A 152 0.29 -7.23 -20.32
C SER A 152 -1.05 -7.82 -20.79
N ASP A 153 -1.69 -8.60 -19.94
CA ASP A 153 -2.70 -9.57 -20.36
C ASP A 153 -4.11 -9.25 -19.87
N LEU A 154 -4.26 -8.43 -18.82
CA LEU A 154 -5.55 -8.14 -18.20
C LEU A 154 -6.06 -6.74 -18.55
N ASP A 155 -7.28 -6.68 -19.07
CA ASP A 155 -7.98 -5.43 -19.33
C ASP A 155 -8.21 -4.67 -18.02
N GLY A 156 -7.98 -3.36 -18.03
CA GLY A 156 -8.18 -2.51 -16.86
C GLY A 156 -6.99 -2.40 -15.90
N ALA A 157 -5.93 -3.21 -16.07
CA ALA A 157 -4.76 -3.19 -15.18
C ALA A 157 -4.12 -1.79 -15.06
N TRP A 158 -4.04 -1.05 -16.18
CA TRP A 158 -3.54 0.33 -16.24
C TRP A 158 -4.47 1.38 -15.61
N GLN A 159 -5.65 0.98 -15.16
CA GLN A 159 -6.60 1.81 -14.40
C GLN A 159 -6.78 1.29 -12.96
N HIS A 160 -5.99 0.30 -12.54
CA HIS A 160 -6.09 -0.29 -11.22
C HIS A 160 -5.06 0.33 -10.27
N PRO A 161 -5.48 1.13 -9.27
CA PRO A 161 -4.55 1.87 -8.42
C PRO A 161 -3.65 0.95 -7.59
N GLY A 162 -4.15 -0.22 -7.16
CA GLY A 162 -3.38 -1.20 -6.40
C GLY A 162 -2.17 -1.77 -7.16
N LEU A 163 -2.37 -2.23 -8.40
CA LEU A 163 -1.30 -2.76 -9.26
C LEU A 163 -0.26 -1.69 -9.56
N LEU A 164 -0.69 -0.48 -9.93
CA LEU A 164 0.21 0.65 -10.21
C LEU A 164 1.04 1.01 -8.97
N HIS A 165 0.39 1.08 -7.79
CA HIS A 165 1.03 1.38 -6.52
C HIS A 165 2.09 0.34 -6.16
N MET A 166 1.75 -0.95 -6.23
CA MET A 166 2.69 -2.03 -5.92
C MET A 166 3.86 -2.07 -6.90
N TYR A 167 3.62 -1.82 -8.20
CA TYR A 167 4.70 -1.79 -9.18
C TYR A 167 5.70 -0.67 -8.93
N ILE A 168 5.23 0.51 -8.50
CA ILE A 168 6.11 1.63 -8.15
C ILE A 168 6.99 1.24 -6.95
N HIS A 169 6.41 0.73 -5.86
CA HIS A 169 7.20 0.27 -4.71
C HIS A 169 8.18 -0.86 -5.07
N LEU A 170 7.75 -1.78 -5.93
CA LEU A 170 8.59 -2.88 -6.40
C LEU A 170 9.79 -2.36 -7.18
N MET A 171 9.63 -1.33 -8.01
CA MET A 171 10.69 -0.87 -8.91
C MET A 171 11.55 0.26 -8.33
N GLU A 172 11.10 0.95 -7.28
CA GLU A 172 11.79 2.09 -6.68
C GLU A 172 13.27 1.80 -6.37
N MET A 173 13.57 0.73 -5.64
CA MET A 173 14.95 0.40 -5.28
C MET A 173 15.65 -0.55 -6.27
N SER A 174 15.03 -0.79 -7.43
CA SER A 174 15.61 -1.66 -8.45
C SER A 174 16.80 -0.99 -9.16
N PRO A 175 17.64 -1.75 -9.88
CA PRO A 175 18.63 -1.15 -10.80
C PRO A 175 18.00 -0.48 -12.03
N HIS A 176 16.67 -0.62 -12.23
CA HIS A 176 15.94 -0.14 -13.40
C HIS A 176 14.63 0.57 -13.01
N PRO A 177 14.66 1.61 -12.15
CA PRO A 177 13.45 2.30 -11.70
C PRO A 177 12.66 2.92 -12.86
N GLU A 178 13.34 3.25 -13.98
CA GLU A 178 12.72 3.81 -15.18
C GLU A 178 11.60 2.94 -15.79
N ARG A 179 11.60 1.62 -15.50
CA ARG A 179 10.52 0.71 -15.89
C ARG A 179 9.15 1.14 -15.32
N ALA A 180 9.14 1.81 -14.18
CA ALA A 180 7.93 2.25 -13.51
C ALA A 180 7.46 3.66 -13.88
N LEU A 181 8.18 4.41 -14.75
CA LEU A 181 7.79 5.79 -15.12
C LEU A 181 6.36 5.87 -15.66
N ARG A 182 6.00 5.00 -16.61
CA ARG A 182 4.63 4.94 -17.18
C ARG A 182 3.57 4.57 -16.13
N HIS A 183 3.94 3.76 -15.14
CA HIS A 183 3.05 3.36 -14.06
C HIS A 183 2.81 4.54 -13.10
N GLY A 184 3.86 5.30 -12.79
CA GLY A 184 3.79 6.57 -12.07
C GLY A 184 2.91 7.59 -12.77
N ASP A 185 3.11 7.79 -14.08
CA ASP A 185 2.27 8.69 -14.89
C ASP A 185 0.78 8.33 -14.78
N ALA A 186 0.44 7.05 -14.96
CA ALA A 186 -0.94 6.56 -14.87
C ALA A 186 -1.55 6.75 -13.48
N LEU A 187 -0.80 6.48 -12.41
CA LEU A 187 -1.31 6.57 -11.04
C LEU A 187 -1.52 8.02 -10.58
N SER A 188 -0.64 8.94 -11.00
CA SER A 188 -0.55 10.31 -10.47
C SER A 188 -1.83 11.15 -10.59
N THR A 189 -2.78 10.75 -11.45
CA THR A 189 -4.07 11.43 -11.63
C THR A 189 -5.29 10.54 -11.39
N LEU A 190 -5.09 9.25 -11.11
CA LEU A 190 -6.16 8.25 -11.08
C LEU A 190 -7.05 8.37 -9.85
N VAL A 191 -6.47 8.68 -8.69
CA VAL A 191 -7.18 8.81 -7.40
C VAL A 191 -6.82 10.16 -6.77
N PRO A 192 -7.34 11.27 -7.31
CA PRO A 192 -6.82 12.62 -7.03
C PRO A 192 -7.02 13.11 -5.59
N ASP A 193 -7.92 12.49 -4.82
CA ASP A 193 -8.12 12.80 -3.40
C ASP A 193 -7.31 11.90 -2.45
N ALA A 194 -6.53 10.94 -2.99
CA ALA A 194 -5.58 10.14 -2.23
C ALA A 194 -4.16 10.74 -2.39
N GLY A 195 -3.76 11.59 -1.43
CA GLY A 195 -2.46 12.25 -1.47
C GLY A 195 -1.29 11.27 -1.60
N HIS A 196 -1.31 10.18 -0.83
CA HIS A 196 -0.32 9.09 -0.95
C HIS A 196 -0.21 8.54 -2.38
N LEU A 197 -1.33 8.18 -3.03
CA LEU A 197 -1.29 7.61 -4.39
C LEU A 197 -0.84 8.63 -5.44
N THR A 198 -1.18 9.91 -5.26
CA THR A 198 -0.70 11.01 -6.12
C THR A 198 0.81 11.21 -5.97
N HIS A 199 1.32 11.06 -4.75
CA HIS A 199 2.73 11.15 -4.42
C HIS A 199 3.57 10.00 -5.00
N MET A 200 3.02 8.78 -5.02
CA MET A 200 3.78 7.55 -5.30
C MET A 200 4.70 7.63 -6.52
N ALA A 201 4.22 8.22 -7.62
CA ALA A 201 5.02 8.36 -8.84
C ALA A 201 6.37 9.06 -8.62
N THR A 202 6.44 9.96 -7.62
CA THR A 202 7.62 10.77 -7.35
C THR A 202 8.79 10.00 -6.76
N HIS A 203 8.54 8.80 -6.22
CA HIS A 203 9.58 7.83 -5.86
C HIS A 203 10.39 7.38 -7.09
N ILE A 204 9.75 7.26 -8.26
CA ILE A 204 10.45 6.94 -9.51
C ILE A 204 11.03 8.22 -10.14
N ASP A 205 10.25 9.30 -10.18
CA ASP A 205 10.67 10.56 -10.80
C ASP A 205 12.00 11.07 -10.23
N VAL A 206 12.16 11.03 -8.91
CA VAL A 206 13.38 11.52 -8.24
C VAL A 206 14.62 10.70 -8.62
N LEU A 207 14.46 9.38 -8.78
CA LEU A 207 15.53 8.46 -9.16
C LEU A 207 15.90 8.60 -10.65
N CYS A 208 14.93 8.96 -11.48
CA CYS A 208 15.13 9.20 -12.90
C CYS A 208 15.50 10.66 -13.24
N GLY A 209 15.61 11.54 -12.24
CA GLY A 209 15.99 12.94 -12.43
C GLY A 209 14.87 13.86 -12.91
N ASP A 210 13.62 13.43 -12.87
CA ASP A 210 12.44 14.23 -13.24
C ASP A 210 11.94 15.09 -12.07
N TYR A 211 12.82 15.97 -11.61
CA TYR A 211 12.56 16.77 -10.41
C TYR A 211 11.39 17.76 -10.57
N GLN A 212 11.04 18.13 -11.81
CA GLN A 212 9.87 18.98 -12.08
C GLN A 212 8.57 18.22 -11.81
N ASN A 213 8.50 16.93 -12.17
CA ASN A 213 7.39 16.07 -11.79
C ASN A 213 7.36 15.80 -10.29
N VAL A 214 8.51 15.63 -9.64
CA VAL A 214 8.59 15.53 -8.16
C VAL A 214 7.91 16.72 -7.50
N VAL A 215 8.25 17.97 -7.87
CA VAL A 215 7.65 19.17 -7.27
C VAL A 215 6.16 19.28 -7.56
N SER A 216 5.76 19.09 -8.83
CA SER A 216 4.37 19.31 -9.24
C SER A 216 3.39 18.26 -8.71
N ARG A 217 3.76 16.98 -8.74
CA ARG A 217 2.92 15.88 -8.22
C ARG A 217 2.79 15.94 -6.70
N ASN A 218 3.88 16.25 -5.98
CA ASN A 218 3.81 16.47 -4.54
C ASN A 218 2.99 17.70 -4.16
N HIS A 219 3.01 18.76 -4.98
CA HIS A 219 2.11 19.88 -4.77
C HIS A 219 0.64 19.43 -4.84
N SER A 220 0.27 18.64 -5.84
CA SER A 220 -1.08 18.06 -5.94
C SER A 220 -1.42 17.15 -4.75
N ALA A 221 -0.48 16.30 -4.33
CA ALA A 221 -0.65 15.43 -3.17
C ALA A 221 -0.89 16.22 -1.86
N ILE A 222 -0.11 17.30 -1.64
CA ILE A 222 -0.28 18.22 -0.51
C ILE A 222 -1.68 18.86 -0.54
N LEU A 223 -2.17 19.29 -1.70
CA LEU A 223 -3.51 19.87 -1.83
C LEU A 223 -4.61 18.86 -1.48
N ALA A 224 -4.46 17.59 -1.86
CA ALA A 224 -5.39 16.53 -1.45
C ALA A 224 -5.34 16.31 0.07
N ASP A 225 -4.15 16.26 0.64
CA ASP A 225 -3.93 16.03 2.07
C ASP A 225 -4.43 17.15 2.98
N ARG A 226 -4.47 18.40 2.49
CA ARG A 226 -5.08 19.51 3.23
C ARG A 226 -6.57 19.24 3.51
N LYS A 227 -7.31 18.64 2.57
CA LYS A 227 -8.72 18.24 2.77
C LYS A 227 -8.85 17.15 3.84
N PHE A 228 -7.93 16.20 3.85
CA PHE A 228 -7.88 15.17 4.88
C PHE A 228 -7.58 15.77 6.26
N LEU A 229 -6.58 16.64 6.35
CA LEU A 229 -6.22 17.33 7.60
C LEU A 229 -7.41 18.12 8.16
N GLU A 230 -8.09 18.90 7.32
CA GLU A 230 -9.24 19.70 7.74
C GLU A 230 -10.37 18.84 8.32
N SER A 231 -10.57 17.64 7.77
CA SER A 231 -11.67 16.76 8.17
C SER A 231 -11.33 15.76 9.29
N ARG A 232 -10.06 15.37 9.44
CA ARG A 232 -9.63 14.29 10.36
C ARG A 232 -8.62 14.73 11.43
N GLY A 233 -8.08 15.94 11.32
CA GLY A 233 -7.02 16.43 12.20
C GLY A 233 -5.66 15.80 11.90
N ALA A 234 -4.64 16.23 12.64
CA ALA A 234 -3.26 15.85 12.43
C ALA A 234 -2.80 14.65 13.28
N ASP A 235 -3.53 14.28 14.33
CA ASP A 235 -3.10 13.26 15.29
C ASP A 235 -3.51 11.85 14.83
N ASN A 236 -2.83 11.36 13.79
CA ASN A 236 -3.00 10.02 13.24
C ASN A 236 -1.81 9.63 12.36
N PHE A 237 -1.63 8.33 12.11
CA PHE A 237 -0.54 7.80 11.30
C PHE A 237 -0.46 8.40 9.88
N TYR A 238 -1.58 8.85 9.31
CA TYR A 238 -1.58 9.45 7.97
C TYR A 238 -0.76 10.75 7.90
N SER A 239 -0.50 11.41 9.04
CA SER A 239 0.45 12.53 9.09
C SER A 239 1.86 12.17 8.63
N VAL A 240 2.30 10.90 8.76
CA VAL A 240 3.58 10.44 8.20
C VAL A 240 3.57 10.58 6.67
N TYR A 241 2.52 10.09 6.00
CA TYR A 241 2.37 10.23 4.55
C TYR A 241 2.28 11.69 4.12
N ARG A 242 1.55 12.51 4.90
CA ARG A 242 1.45 13.96 4.63
C ARG A 242 2.83 14.61 4.66
N CYS A 243 3.60 14.41 5.73
CA CYS A 243 4.96 14.96 5.87
C CYS A 243 5.88 14.49 4.75
N HIS A 244 5.76 13.23 4.34
CA HIS A 244 6.55 12.64 3.26
C HIS A 244 6.34 13.37 1.92
N ASN A 245 5.10 13.80 1.62
CA ASN A 245 4.79 14.59 0.43
C ASN A 245 5.52 15.95 0.44
N TYR A 246 5.58 16.62 1.59
CA TYR A 246 6.36 17.85 1.75
C TYR A 246 7.86 17.59 1.55
N HIS A 247 8.41 16.53 2.17
CA HIS A 247 9.82 16.19 2.04
C HIS A 247 10.24 16.03 0.58
N PHE A 248 9.47 15.31 -0.22
CA PHE A 248 9.77 15.12 -1.64
C PHE A 248 9.68 16.43 -2.43
N LYS A 249 8.67 17.27 -2.17
CA LYS A 249 8.58 18.59 -2.82
C LYS A 249 9.79 19.47 -2.48
N ILE A 250 10.21 19.50 -1.21
CA ILE A 250 11.41 20.23 -0.77
C ILE A 250 12.64 19.67 -1.50
N TYR A 251 12.79 18.34 -1.53
CA TYR A 251 13.92 17.67 -2.17
C TYR A 251 13.99 17.96 -3.67
N GLY A 252 12.89 17.78 -4.40
CA GLY A 252 12.81 18.11 -5.83
C GLY A 252 13.13 19.59 -6.11
N ALA A 253 12.60 20.50 -5.28
CA ALA A 253 12.88 21.94 -5.43
C ALA A 253 14.37 22.27 -5.22
N MET A 254 15.07 21.58 -4.31
CA MET A 254 16.51 21.75 -4.13
C MET A 254 17.30 21.32 -5.39
N PHE A 255 16.96 20.19 -6.01
CA PHE A 255 17.62 19.73 -7.25
C PHE A 255 17.36 20.67 -8.44
N LEU A 256 16.20 21.31 -8.49
CA LEU A 256 15.87 22.31 -9.51
C LEU A 256 16.50 23.69 -9.26
N GLY A 257 17.16 23.91 -8.11
CA GLY A 257 17.66 25.23 -7.73
C GLY A 257 16.53 26.24 -7.47
N GLN A 258 15.41 25.79 -6.89
CA GLN A 258 14.23 26.60 -6.57
C GLN A 258 14.15 26.89 -5.05
N PRO A 259 14.99 27.78 -4.49
CA PRO A 259 15.08 27.99 -3.04
C PRO A 259 13.80 28.53 -2.41
N SER A 260 13.05 29.39 -3.10
CA SER A 260 11.77 29.91 -2.60
C SER A 260 10.76 28.79 -2.38
N ILE A 261 10.59 27.89 -3.36
CA ILE A 261 9.66 26.76 -3.24
C ILE A 261 10.09 25.82 -2.11
N ALA A 262 11.39 25.54 -1.98
CA ALA A 262 11.91 24.68 -0.93
C ALA A 262 11.64 25.25 0.47
N LEU A 263 11.93 26.54 0.69
CA LEU A 263 11.74 27.21 1.98
C LEU A 263 10.25 27.37 2.33
N GLU A 264 9.42 27.83 1.40
CA GLU A 264 7.96 27.96 1.61
C GLU A 264 7.32 26.61 1.96
N THR A 265 7.76 25.53 1.29
CA THR A 265 7.24 24.19 1.57
C THR A 265 7.71 23.67 2.94
N ALA A 266 8.93 24.01 3.37
CA ALA A 266 9.43 23.67 4.69
C ALA A 266 8.72 24.44 5.80
N GLU A 267 8.39 25.72 5.59
CA GLU A 267 7.57 26.51 6.51
C GLU A 267 6.16 25.93 6.63
N GLU A 268 5.56 25.51 5.51
CA GLU A 268 4.24 24.88 5.52
C GLU A 268 4.23 23.54 6.27
N LEU A 269 5.28 22.73 6.15
CA LEU A 269 5.39 21.45 6.87
C LEU A 269 5.36 21.63 8.40
N ILE A 270 5.86 22.77 8.91
CA ILE A 270 5.97 23.04 10.35
C ILE A 270 4.66 23.64 10.91
N ALA A 271 3.81 24.22 10.06
CA ALA A 271 2.59 24.91 10.44
C ALA A 271 1.42 23.96 10.77
#